data_AF-A0A536RUN7-F1
#
_entry.id   AF-A0A536RUN7-F1
#
_cell.length_a   1.000
_cell.length_b   1.000
_cell.length_c   1.000
_cell.angle_alpha   90.00
_cell.angle_beta   90.00
_cell.angle_gamma   90.00
#
_symmetry.space_group_name_H-M   'P 1'
#
loop_
_entity.id
_entity.type
_entity.pdbx_description
1 polymer ?
#
loop_
_entity_poly.entity_id
_entity_poly.type
_entity_poly.pdbx_seq_one_letter_code
_entity_poly.pdbx_strand_id
1 'polypeptide(L)'
;MARTDSLAKLAWAYGVHLARRRLRRPRPQLGELLETYSPDGIRTISPAERERHPRLVTCINCGLCALAAGRIGMTRLPDLASSYMRLYARLGDASSDVAGDSPDLAAASAVCPVGLPLEEVAAVVRRMTIR
;
A
#
# COMPACT_ATOMS: atom_id res chain seq x y z
N MET A 1 37.60 31.73 -22.32
CA MET A 1 37.69 31.85 -20.85
C MET A 1 36.37 31.52 -20.14
N ALA A 2 35.20 31.98 -20.59
CA ALA A 2 33.91 31.69 -19.92
C ALA A 2 33.53 30.19 -19.77
N ARG A 3 33.88 29.34 -20.75
CA ARG A 3 33.52 27.91 -20.74
C ARG A 3 34.36 27.10 -19.74
N THR A 4 35.65 27.36 -19.67
CA THR A 4 36.56 26.68 -18.72
C THR A 4 36.20 27.02 -17.28
N ASP A 5 35.86 28.28 -17.00
CA ASP A 5 35.43 28.70 -15.67
C ASP A 5 34.08 28.09 -15.27
N SER A 6 33.16 27.97 -16.23
CA SER A 6 31.87 27.31 -16.00
C SER A 6 32.06 25.82 -15.71
N LEU A 7 32.94 25.15 -16.45
CA LEU A 7 33.27 23.74 -16.22
C LEU A 7 33.97 23.52 -14.87
N ALA A 8 34.87 24.42 -14.48
CA ALA A 8 35.53 24.36 -13.18
C ALA A 8 34.54 24.54 -12.03
N LYS A 9 33.62 25.51 -12.14
CA LYS A 9 32.54 25.71 -11.16
C LYS A 9 31.61 24.50 -11.06
N LEU A 10 31.27 23.91 -12.20
CA LEU A 10 30.44 22.70 -12.25
C LEU A 10 31.16 21.50 -11.60
N ALA A 11 32.42 21.26 -11.97
CA ALA A 11 33.23 20.19 -11.42
C ALA A 11 33.39 20.33 -9.90
N TRP A 12 33.65 21.55 -9.42
CA TRP A 12 33.71 21.85 -7.99
C TRP A 12 32.38 21.59 -7.28
N ALA A 13 31.27 22.12 -7.80
CA ALA A 13 29.94 21.93 -7.20
C ALA A 13 29.55 20.45 -7.16
N TYR A 14 29.82 19.71 -8.24
CA TYR A 14 29.54 18.28 -8.33
C TYR A 14 30.43 17.46 -7.40
N GLY A 15 31.73 17.78 -7.30
CA GLY A 15 32.66 17.16 -6.38
C GLY A 15 32.26 17.37 -4.91
N VAL A 16 31.90 18.61 -4.54
CA VAL A 16 31.38 18.93 -3.21
C VAL A 16 30.07 18.19 -2.93
N HIS A 17 29.15 18.11 -3.89
CA HIS A 17 27.91 17.35 -3.75
C HIS A 17 28.18 15.87 -3.47
N LEU A 18 29.04 15.23 -4.28
CA LEU A 18 29.40 13.83 -4.10
C LEU A 18 30.10 13.57 -2.77
N ALA A 19 31.06 14.41 -2.38
CA ALA A 19 31.75 14.32 -1.11
C ALA A 19 30.76 14.43 0.06
N ARG A 20 29.84 15.41 0.02
CA ARG A 20 28.77 15.56 1.02
C ARG A 20 27.85 14.34 1.06
N ARG A 21 27.48 13.77 -0.09
CA ARG A 21 26.61 12.59 -0.15
C ARG A 21 27.29 11.32 0.38
N ARG A 22 28.61 11.18 0.19
CA ARG A 22 29.39 10.06 0.74
C ARG A 22 29.66 10.20 2.23
N LEU A 23 29.89 11.42 2.70
CA LEU A 23 30.25 11.69 4.11
C LEU A 23 29.02 11.87 5.02
N ARG A 24 27.89 12.35 4.50
CA ARG A 24 26.64 12.43 5.28
C ARG A 24 25.92 11.09 5.25
N ARG A 25 25.66 10.55 6.44
CA ARG A 25 24.70 9.45 6.59
C ARG A 25 23.31 9.97 6.17
N PRO A 26 22.63 9.35 5.20
CA PRO A 26 21.29 9.77 4.82
C PRO A 26 20.38 9.68 6.04
N ARG A 27 19.72 10.79 6.39
CA ARG A 27 18.66 10.77 7.39
C ARG A 27 17.42 10.13 6.77
N PRO A 28 16.75 9.20 7.47
CA PRO A 28 15.49 8.65 6.99
C PRO A 28 14.44 9.77 6.92
N GLN A 29 13.95 10.05 5.70
CA GLN A 29 12.89 11.04 5.44
C GLN A 29 11.49 10.41 5.51
N LEU A 30 11.41 9.13 5.90
CA LEU A 30 10.15 8.38 5.90
C LEU A 30 9.10 9.02 6.80
N GLY A 31 9.49 9.52 7.99
CA GLY A 31 8.56 10.18 8.91
C GLY A 31 7.93 11.43 8.30
N GLU A 32 8.75 12.32 7.75
CA GLU A 32 8.30 13.56 7.09
C GLU A 32 7.43 13.28 5.86
N LEU A 33 7.75 12.23 5.10
CA LEU A 33 6.94 11.77 3.98
C LEU A 33 5.56 11.28 4.45
N LEU A 34 5.51 10.46 5.51
CA LEU A 34 4.25 9.96 6.06
C LEU A 34 3.38 11.09 6.62
N GLU A 35 3.99 12.08 7.28
CA GLU A 35 3.28 13.26 7.78
C GLU A 35 2.71 14.09 6.63
N THR A 36 3.50 14.31 5.57
CA THR A 36 3.07 15.06 4.38
C THR A 36 1.84 14.43 3.73
N TYR A 37 1.80 13.10 3.63
CA TYR A 37 0.72 12.37 2.96
C TYR A 37 -0.33 11.77 3.93
N SER A 38 -0.26 12.08 5.23
CA SER A 38 -1.27 11.60 6.17
C SER A 38 -2.68 12.12 5.86
N PRO A 39 -2.88 13.37 5.37
CA PRO A 39 -4.21 13.83 4.94
C PRO A 39 -4.77 13.04 3.76
N ASP A 40 -3.88 12.53 2.90
CA ASP A 40 -4.25 11.65 1.79
C ASP A 40 -4.49 10.21 2.26
N GLY A 41 -4.43 9.90 3.56
CA GLY A 41 -4.67 8.55 4.08
C GLY A 41 -3.50 7.59 3.91
N ILE A 42 -2.31 8.06 3.51
CA ILE A 42 -1.10 7.23 3.49
C ILE A 42 -0.66 6.97 4.94
N ARG A 43 -0.65 5.69 5.32
CA ARG A 43 -0.38 5.24 6.68
C ARG A 43 0.81 4.30 6.73
N THR A 44 1.43 4.22 7.91
CA THR A 44 2.48 3.23 8.16
C THR A 44 1.90 1.83 8.17
N ILE A 45 2.51 0.94 7.41
CA ILE A 45 2.29 -0.50 7.51
C ILE A 45 3.27 -1.05 8.57
N SER A 46 2.80 -1.88 9.49
CA SER A 46 3.67 -2.53 10.48
C SER A 46 4.63 -3.53 9.81
N PRO A 47 5.77 -3.89 10.43
CA PRO A 47 6.66 -4.91 9.90
C PRO A 47 5.95 -6.25 9.62
N ALA A 48 5.07 -6.68 10.53
CA ALA A 48 4.30 -7.92 10.38
C ALA A 48 3.30 -7.87 9.22
N GLU A 49 2.70 -6.71 8.92
CA GLU A 49 1.87 -6.54 7.73
C GLU A 49 2.69 -6.49 6.45
N ARG A 50 3.88 -5.86 6.47
CA ARG A 50 4.80 -5.86 5.33
C ARG A 50 5.25 -7.26 4.94
N GLU A 51 5.53 -8.10 5.91
CA GLU A 51 5.92 -9.50 5.67
C GLU A 51 4.78 -10.32 5.05
N ARG A 52 3.55 -10.07 5.48
CA ARG A 52 2.35 -10.75 4.94
C ARG A 52 1.89 -10.17 3.61
N HIS A 53 2.24 -8.92 3.30
CA HIS A 53 1.75 -8.18 2.13
C HIS A 53 1.83 -8.97 0.82
N PRO A 54 2.92 -9.68 0.47
CA PRO A 54 2.96 -10.47 -0.77
C PRO A 54 1.83 -11.50 -0.91
N ARG A 55 1.30 -12.03 0.20
CA ARG A 55 0.17 -12.97 0.21
C ARG A 55 -1.19 -12.28 0.14
N LEU A 56 -1.27 -11.01 0.54
CA LEU A 56 -2.51 -10.23 0.57
C LEU A 56 -2.83 -9.53 -0.76
N VAL A 57 -1.88 -9.53 -1.71
CA VAL A 57 -1.99 -8.80 -2.99
C VAL A 57 -2.00 -9.71 -4.23
N THR A 58 -2.37 -10.98 -4.06
CA THR A 58 -2.34 -11.98 -5.14
C THR A 58 -3.62 -12.08 -5.95
N CYS A 59 -4.66 -11.32 -5.58
CA CYS A 59 -5.96 -11.39 -6.24
C CYS A 59 -5.86 -11.14 -7.76
N ILE A 60 -6.37 -12.08 -8.56
CA ILE A 60 -6.45 -11.99 -10.02
C ILE A 60 -7.82 -11.53 -10.54
N ASN A 61 -8.68 -11.05 -9.65
CA ASN A 61 -10.03 -10.56 -9.95
C ASN A 61 -10.94 -11.58 -10.71
N CYS A 62 -10.84 -12.87 -10.37
CA CYS A 62 -11.57 -13.95 -11.05
C CYS A 62 -13.06 -14.07 -10.68
N GLY A 63 -13.51 -13.47 -9.57
CA GLY A 63 -14.93 -13.49 -9.17
C GLY A 63 -15.42 -14.70 -8.36
N LEU A 64 -14.64 -15.77 -8.24
CA LEU A 64 -15.09 -17.03 -7.61
C LEU A 64 -15.52 -16.88 -6.15
N CYS A 65 -14.80 -16.07 -5.36
CA CYS A 65 -15.16 -15.77 -3.99
C CYS A 65 -16.56 -15.14 -3.85
N ALA A 66 -16.97 -14.30 -4.81
CA ALA A 66 -18.30 -13.72 -4.85
C ALA A 66 -19.40 -14.74 -5.14
N LEU A 67 -19.09 -15.81 -5.87
CA LEU A 67 -20.04 -16.90 -6.08
C LEU A 67 -20.20 -17.77 -4.82
N ALA A 68 -19.13 -17.95 -4.05
CA ALA A 68 -19.14 -18.79 -2.86
C ALA A 68 -19.79 -18.12 -1.63
N ALA A 69 -19.56 -16.83 -1.42
CA ALA A 69 -20.04 -16.14 -0.23
C ALA A 69 -20.76 -14.80 -0.51
N GLY A 70 -21.05 -14.48 -1.77
CA GLY A 70 -21.85 -13.32 -2.12
C GLY A 70 -21.11 -11.98 -1.99
N ARG A 71 -21.53 -11.14 -1.03
CA ARG A 71 -21.08 -9.75 -0.85
C ARG A 71 -20.77 -9.46 0.62
N ILE A 72 -19.89 -8.48 0.86
CA ILE A 72 -19.78 -7.80 2.17
C ILE A 72 -20.47 -6.45 2.04
N GLY A 73 -21.53 -6.20 2.81
CA GLY A 73 -22.30 -4.96 2.71
C GLY A 73 -22.76 -4.67 1.27
N MET A 74 -22.36 -3.53 0.70
CA MET A 74 -22.66 -3.15 -0.69
C MET A 74 -21.61 -3.62 -1.71
N THR A 75 -20.52 -4.24 -1.24
CA THR A 75 -19.31 -4.48 -2.04
C THR A 75 -19.19 -5.94 -2.44
N ARG A 76 -18.81 -6.18 -3.70
CA ARG A 76 -18.59 -7.55 -4.19
C ARG A 76 -17.24 -8.04 -3.64
N LEU A 77 -17.16 -9.31 -3.26
CA LEU A 77 -15.92 -9.89 -2.73
C LEU A 77 -14.66 -9.71 -3.60
N PRO A 78 -14.73 -9.60 -4.95
CA PRO A 78 -13.58 -9.25 -5.78
C PRO A 78 -13.06 -7.82 -5.55
N ASP A 79 -13.93 -6.89 -5.19
CA ASP A 79 -13.56 -5.51 -4.86
C ASP A 79 -12.87 -5.43 -3.49
N LEU A 80 -13.28 -6.28 -2.54
CA LEU A 80 -12.56 -6.48 -1.28
C LEU A 80 -11.19 -7.15 -1.50
N ALA A 81 -11.17 -8.22 -2.30
CA ALA A 81 -9.96 -8.97 -2.63
C ALA A 81 -8.93 -8.11 -3.39
N SER A 82 -9.40 -7.12 -4.15
CA SER A 82 -8.58 -6.12 -4.85
C SER A 82 -8.41 -4.81 -4.08
N SER A 83 -8.91 -4.69 -2.85
CA SER A 83 -8.79 -3.46 -2.05
C SER A 83 -7.33 -3.07 -1.77
N TYR A 84 -6.43 -4.04 -1.68
CA TYR A 84 -4.98 -3.81 -1.62
C TYR A 84 -4.34 -3.35 -2.94
N MET A 85 -5.03 -3.54 -4.06
CA MET A 85 -4.63 -3.00 -5.37
C MET A 85 -5.19 -1.59 -5.60
N ARG A 86 -6.08 -1.09 -4.73
CA ARG A 86 -6.51 0.32 -4.78
C ARG A 86 -5.37 1.22 -4.34
N LEU A 87 -5.42 2.48 -4.78
CA LEU A 87 -4.52 3.52 -4.29
C LEU A 87 -4.62 3.56 -2.77
N TYR A 88 -3.48 3.41 -2.08
CA TYR A 88 -3.42 3.42 -0.60
C TYR A 88 -4.13 4.62 0.01
N ALA A 89 -4.07 5.77 -0.67
CA ALA A 89 -4.74 6.99 -0.28
C ALA A 89 -6.28 6.88 -0.21
N ARG A 90 -6.86 5.93 -0.93
CA ARG A 90 -8.32 5.69 -1.02
C ARG A 90 -8.78 4.49 -0.20
N LEU A 91 -7.89 3.87 0.59
CA LEU A 91 -8.30 2.81 1.51
C LEU A 91 -9.27 3.31 2.57
N GLY A 92 -9.20 4.58 2.98
CA GLY A 92 -10.21 5.18 3.87
C GLY A 92 -11.63 5.20 3.28
N ASP A 93 -11.74 5.29 1.94
CA ASP A 93 -13.01 5.20 1.21
C ASP A 93 -13.55 3.77 1.18
N ALA A 94 -12.72 2.75 1.49
CA ALA A 94 -13.12 1.34 1.56
C ALA A 94 -13.83 0.98 2.89
N SER A 95 -14.12 1.96 3.75
CA SER A 95 -14.86 1.74 5.00
C SER A 95 -16.26 1.17 4.75
N SER A 96 -16.90 1.57 3.65
CA SER A 96 -18.17 1.01 3.18
C SER A 96 -18.06 -0.42 2.68
N ASP A 97 -16.87 -0.86 2.24
CA ASP A 97 -16.62 -2.22 1.73
C ASP A 97 -16.64 -3.27 2.84
N VAL A 98 -16.46 -2.84 4.09
CA VAL A 98 -16.38 -3.71 5.27
C VAL A 98 -17.48 -3.42 6.31
N ALA A 99 -18.41 -2.52 5.99
CA ALA A 99 -19.57 -2.18 6.81
C ALA A 99 -20.76 -3.10 6.49
N GLY A 100 -21.40 -3.65 7.53
CA GLY A 100 -22.58 -4.53 7.40
C GLY A 100 -22.28 -6.00 7.68
N ASP A 101 -23.22 -6.88 7.28
CA ASP A 101 -23.09 -8.32 7.47
C ASP A 101 -21.84 -8.87 6.75
N SER A 102 -21.05 -9.64 7.50
CA SER A 102 -19.87 -10.31 6.98
C SER A 102 -20.28 -11.65 6.40
N PRO A 103 -20.01 -11.94 5.12
CA PRO A 103 -20.26 -13.25 4.55
C PRO A 103 -19.27 -14.27 5.12
N ASP A 104 -19.47 -15.54 4.76
CA ASP A 104 -18.55 -16.63 5.08
C ASP A 104 -17.23 -16.46 4.30
N LEU A 105 -16.30 -15.69 4.87
CA LEU A 105 -14.99 -15.45 4.28
C LEU A 105 -14.13 -16.71 4.22
N ALA A 106 -14.37 -17.68 5.09
CA ALA A 106 -13.65 -18.95 5.06
C ALA A 106 -14.05 -19.77 3.84
N ALA A 107 -15.35 -19.86 3.57
CA ALA A 107 -15.87 -20.47 2.34
C ALA A 107 -15.36 -19.73 1.09
N ALA A 108 -15.31 -18.39 1.12
CA ALA A 108 -14.81 -17.59 0.02
C ALA A 108 -13.30 -17.76 -0.23
N SER A 109 -12.50 -17.87 0.83
CA SER A 109 -11.06 -18.13 0.77
C SER A 109 -10.79 -19.52 0.21
N ALA A 110 -11.60 -20.52 0.59
CA ALA A 110 -11.46 -21.91 0.16
C ALA A 110 -11.62 -22.11 -1.37
N VAL A 111 -12.42 -21.27 -2.03
CA VAL A 111 -12.60 -21.32 -3.50
C VAL A 111 -11.59 -20.48 -4.28
N CYS A 112 -10.68 -19.77 -3.59
CA CYS A 112 -9.75 -18.86 -4.24
C CYS A 112 -8.62 -19.64 -4.95
N PRO A 113 -8.47 -19.53 -6.28
CA PRO A 113 -7.47 -20.30 -7.03
C PRO A 113 -6.03 -19.87 -6.73
N VAL A 114 -5.85 -18.69 -6.14
CA VAL A 114 -4.54 -18.13 -5.74
C VAL A 114 -4.33 -18.14 -4.22
N GLY A 115 -5.24 -18.78 -3.47
CA GLY A 115 -5.14 -18.94 -2.03
C GLY A 115 -5.17 -17.63 -1.24
N LEU A 116 -5.95 -16.63 -1.69
CA LEU A 116 -6.05 -15.34 -1.01
C LEU A 116 -6.81 -15.48 0.33
N PRO A 117 -6.21 -15.09 1.47
CA PRO A 117 -6.86 -15.18 2.79
C PRO A 117 -7.79 -13.96 3.01
N LEU A 118 -9.06 -14.09 2.64
CA LEU A 118 -10.02 -12.98 2.64
C LEU A 118 -10.32 -12.45 4.05
N GLU A 119 -10.25 -13.28 5.09
CA GLU A 119 -10.36 -12.85 6.49
C GLU A 119 -9.24 -11.88 6.88
N GLU A 120 -8.01 -12.21 6.51
CA GLU A 120 -6.86 -11.36 6.79
C GLU A 120 -6.93 -10.06 6.00
N VAL A 121 -7.32 -10.14 4.72
CA VAL A 121 -7.55 -8.96 3.87
C VAL A 121 -8.59 -8.04 4.51
N ALA A 122 -9.75 -8.58 4.91
CA ALA A 122 -10.81 -7.82 5.56
C ALA A 122 -10.34 -7.18 6.88
N ALA A 123 -9.58 -7.91 7.70
CA ALA A 123 -9.04 -7.39 8.96
C ALA A 123 -8.07 -6.22 8.75
N VAL A 124 -7.22 -6.26 7.72
CA VAL A 124 -6.32 -5.15 7.44
C VAL A 124 -7.06 -3.96 6.83
N VAL A 125 -7.98 -4.19 5.89
CA VAL A 125 -8.81 -3.11 5.33
C VAL A 125 -9.57 -2.38 6.43
N ARG A 126 -10.19 -3.10 7.38
CA ARG A 126 -10.86 -2.51 8.56
C ARG A 126 -9.93 -1.64 9.40
N ARG A 127 -8.70 -2.08 9.63
CA ARG A 127 -7.71 -1.30 10.39
C ARG A 127 -7.30 -0.02 9.65
N MET A 128 -7.15 -0.11 8.33
CA MET A 128 -6.73 1.01 7.50
C MET A 128 -7.85 2.04 7.30
N THR A 129 -9.12 1.64 7.45
CA THR A 129 -10.30 2.51 7.33
C THR A 129 -10.68 3.22 8.63
N ILE A 130 -10.35 2.69 9.81
CA ILE A 130 -10.60 3.33 11.11
C ILE A 130 -9.71 4.58 11.21
N ARG A 131 -10.31 5.78 11.25
CA ARG A 131 -9.58 7.04 11.37
C ARG A 131 -8.84 7.16 12.69
#